data_AF-A0A3D4NZX0-F1
#
_entry.id   AF-A0A3D4NZX0-F1
#
_cell.length_a   1.000
_cell.length_b   1.000
_cell.length_c   1.000
_cell.angle_alpha   90.00
_cell.angle_beta   90.00
_cell.angle_gamma   90.00
#
_symmetry.space_group_name_H-M   'P 1'
#
loop_
_entity.id
_entity.type
_entity.pdbx_description
1 polymer ?
#
loop_
_entity_poly.entity_id
_entity_poly.type
_entity_poly.pdbx_seq_one_letter_code
_entity_poly.pdbx_strand_id
1 'polypeptide(L)'
;MDYLLFTYPNCDRCDAFKAYLKGAPLQLLGEELSLVEKAGKMRVREYLGQIKRDEKGAIILPVFVLREEGRVREVFTDHGELDRWLRSRA
;
A
#
# COMPACT_ATOMS: atom_id res chain seq x y z
N MET A 1 -10.03 0.84 -10.61
CA MET A 1 -9.04 1.26 -9.60
C MET A 1 -7.89 0.26 -9.61
N ASP A 2 -6.68 0.73 -9.36
CA ASP A 2 -5.50 -0.12 -9.26
C ASP A 2 -4.69 0.19 -7.99
N TYR A 3 -3.72 -0.64 -7.64
CA TYR A 3 -2.87 -0.39 -6.48
C TYR A 3 -1.40 -0.73 -6.69
N LEU A 4 -0.56 -0.08 -5.88
CA LEU A 4 0.82 -0.48 -5.63
C LEU A 4 0.98 -0.83 -4.15
N LEU A 5 1.53 -2.00 -3.84
CA LEU A 5 1.84 -2.42 -2.49
C LEU A 5 3.36 -2.48 -2.31
N PHE A 6 3.93 -1.53 -1.59
CA PHE A 6 5.35 -1.54 -1.25
C PHE A 6 5.59 -2.29 0.05
N THR A 7 6.50 -3.26 -0.01
CA THR A 7 6.75 -4.21 1.08
C THR A 7 8.23 -4.29 1.44
N TYR A 8 8.50 -4.88 2.60
CA TYR A 8 9.85 -5.24 3.04
C TYR A 8 9.85 -6.69 3.52
N PRO A 9 10.97 -7.44 3.38
CA PRO A 9 11.06 -8.79 3.91
C PRO A 9 10.81 -8.85 5.42
N ASN A 10 10.26 -9.98 5.90
CA ASN A 10 9.99 -10.24 7.32
C ASN A 10 9.11 -9.15 7.98
N CYS A 11 8.06 -8.75 7.27
CA CYS A 11 7.11 -7.74 7.69
C CYS A 11 5.74 -8.37 7.86
N ASP A 12 5.37 -8.71 9.10
CA ASP A 12 4.09 -9.38 9.40
C ASP A 12 2.88 -8.60 8.88
N ARG A 13 2.91 -7.26 8.99
CA ARG A 13 1.87 -6.39 8.44
C ARG A 13 1.78 -6.48 6.93
N CYS A 14 2.91 -6.61 6.25
CA CYS A 14 2.96 -6.75 4.79
C CYS A 14 2.35 -8.09 4.36
N ASP A 15 2.70 -9.17 5.05
CA ASP A 15 2.17 -10.51 4.75
C ASP A 15 0.67 -10.61 5.04
N ALA A 16 0.21 -10.02 6.14
CA ALA A 16 -1.22 -9.89 6.45
C ALA A 16 -1.98 -9.10 5.36
N PHE A 17 -1.41 -7.99 4.87
CA PHE A 17 -2.02 -7.20 3.80
C PHE A 17 -2.10 -8.00 2.49
N LYS A 18 -1.03 -8.71 2.11
CA LYS A 18 -1.05 -9.59 0.93
C LYS A 18 -2.12 -10.67 1.02
N ALA A 19 -2.25 -11.30 2.20
CA ALA A 19 -3.29 -12.30 2.43
C ALA A 19 -4.70 -11.70 2.28
N TYR A 20 -4.93 -10.51 2.85
CA TYR A 20 -6.18 -9.78 2.67
C TYR A 20 -6.50 -9.52 1.20
N LEU A 21 -5.54 -9.02 0.41
CA LEU A 21 -5.75 -8.71 -1.01
C LEU A 21 -6.05 -9.96 -1.85
N LYS A 22 -5.48 -11.12 -1.50
CA LYS A 22 -5.79 -12.39 -2.17
C LYS A 22 -7.19 -12.91 -1.85
N GLY A 23 -7.70 -12.64 -0.65
CA GLY A 23 -9.00 -13.09 -0.18
C GLY A 23 -10.15 -12.10 -0.42
N ALA A 24 -9.84 -10.83 -0.67
CA ALA A 24 -10.86 -9.81 -0.86
C ALA A 24 -11.55 -9.98 -2.23
N PRO A 25 -12.88 -9.81 -2.31
CA PRO A 25 -13.62 -9.78 -3.58
C PRO A 25 -13.34 -8.51 -4.42
N LEU A 26 -12.34 -7.72 -4.01
CA LEU A 26 -11.94 -6.48 -4.66
C LEU A 26 -11.27 -6.83 -5.99
N GLN A 27 -11.91 -6.46 -7.10
CA GLN A 27 -11.33 -6.51 -8.44
C GLN A 27 -10.31 -5.37 -8.64
N LEU A 28 -9.35 -5.24 -7.72
CA LEU A 28 -8.26 -4.30 -7.84
C LEU A 28 -7.09 -4.98 -8.57
N LEU A 29 -6.73 -4.43 -9.72
CA LEU A 29 -5.48 -4.80 -10.39
C LEU A 29 -4.33 -4.13 -9.64
N GLY A 30 -3.27 -4.86 -9.31
CA GLY A 30 -2.15 -4.22 -8.63
C GLY A 30 -0.87 -5.02 -8.64
N GLU A 31 0.16 -4.33 -8.19
CA GLU A 31 1.54 -4.79 -8.22
C GLU A 31 2.13 -4.71 -6.82
N GLU A 32 2.82 -5.78 -6.41
CA GLU A 32 3.68 -5.75 -5.23
C GLU A 32 5.09 -5.32 -5.64
N LEU A 33 5.66 -4.35 -4.91
CA LEU A 33 7.00 -3.85 -5.12
C LEU A 33 7.83 -3.96 -3.85
N SER A 34 8.87 -4.77 -3.90
CA SER A 34 9.79 -4.91 -2.77
C SER A 34 10.71 -3.69 -2.64
N LEU A 35 10.77 -3.12 -1.43
CA LEU A 35 11.68 -2.03 -1.08
C LEU A 35 13.11 -2.47 -0.80
N VAL A 36 13.44 -3.77 -0.93
CA VAL A 36 14.85 -4.18 -1.03
C VAL A 36 15.38 -4.02 -2.45
N GLU A 37 14.49 -4.14 -3.44
CA GLU A 37 14.83 -4.03 -4.86
C GLU A 37 14.98 -2.57 -5.30
N LYS A 38 15.93 -2.31 -6.21
CA LYS A 38 16.16 -0.97 -6.76
C LYS A 38 14.90 -0.40 -7.41
N ALA A 39 14.16 -1.23 -8.14
CA ALA A 39 12.92 -0.82 -8.82
C ALA A 39 11.87 -0.32 -7.81
N GLY A 40 11.59 -1.09 -6.75
CA GLY A 40 10.65 -0.68 -5.71
C GLY A 40 11.11 0.58 -4.96
N LYS A 41 12.41 0.68 -4.63
CA LYS A 41 12.98 1.89 -4.02
C LYS A 41 12.87 3.13 -4.91
N MET A 42 12.99 3.01 -6.22
CA MET A 42 12.81 4.14 -7.14
C MET A 42 11.32 4.51 -7.23
N ARG A 43 10.46 3.51 -7.37
CA ARG A 43 9.03 3.70 -7.56
C ARG A 43 8.34 4.30 -6.34
N VAL A 44 8.75 3.93 -5.12
CA VAL A 44 8.18 4.52 -3.88
C VAL A 44 8.48 6.01 -3.74
N ARG A 45 9.56 6.51 -4.37
CA ARG A 45 9.96 7.92 -4.29
C ARG A 45 8.94 8.86 -4.89
N GLU A 46 8.16 8.38 -5.85
CA GLU A 46 7.07 9.14 -6.49
C GLU A 46 5.92 9.45 -5.52
N TYR A 47 5.86 8.76 -4.38
CA TYR A 47 4.76 8.83 -3.41
C TYR A 47 5.18 9.39 -2.05
N LEU A 48 6.42 9.87 -1.89
CA LEU A 48 6.96 10.30 -0.59
C LEU A 48 6.18 11.44 0.07
N GLY A 49 5.46 12.25 -0.71
CA GLY A 49 4.63 13.35 -0.21
C GLY A 49 3.30 12.89 0.41
N GLN A 50 2.85 11.67 0.10
CA GLN A 50 1.58 11.10 0.60
C GLN A 50 1.79 9.96 1.59
N ILE A 51 3.01 9.40 1.68
CA ILE A 51 3.32 8.28 2.56
C ILE A 51 3.28 8.70 4.03
N LYS A 52 2.56 7.91 4.83
CA LYS A 52 2.51 8.04 6.29
C LYS A 52 3.87 7.71 6.91
N ARG A 53 4.26 8.51 7.90
CA ARG A 53 5.51 8.38 8.64
C ARG A 53 5.26 8.28 10.13
N ASP A 54 6.15 7.61 10.82
CA ASP A 54 6.15 7.61 12.29
C ASP A 54 6.69 8.93 12.85
N GLU A 55 6.70 9.04 14.18
CA GLU A 55 7.18 10.22 14.91
C GLU A 55 8.66 10.54 14.66
N LYS A 56 9.44 9.56 14.20
CA LYS A 56 10.87 9.70 13.86
C LYS A 56 11.08 10.01 12.37
N GLY A 57 10.01 10.13 11.60
CA GLY A 57 10.04 10.41 10.16
C GLY A 57 10.33 9.17 9.29
N ALA A 58 10.33 7.97 9.87
CA ALA A 58 10.49 6.73 9.11
C ALA A 58 9.19 6.34 8.41
N ILE A 59 9.30 5.70 7.24
CA ILE A 59 8.13 5.20 6.49
C ILE A 59 7.46 4.08 7.29
N ILE A 60 6.15 4.17 7.47
CA ILE A 60 5.36 3.09 8.06
C ILE A 60 5.06 2.07 6.96
N LEU A 61 5.35 0.79 7.23
CA LEU A 61 5.12 -0.32 6.30
C LEU A 61 3.95 -1.22 6.70
N PRO A 62 3.31 -1.90 5.73
CA PRO A 62 3.46 -1.70 4.28
C PRO A 62 2.97 -0.31 3.82
N VAL A 63 3.34 0.10 2.60
CA VAL A 63 2.73 1.27 1.95
C VAL A 63 1.83 0.77 0.84
N PHE A 64 0.52 0.88 1.02
CA PHE A 64 -0.46 0.59 -0.03
C PHE A 64 -0.94 1.90 -0.65
N VAL A 65 -0.70 2.09 -1.95
CA VAL A 65 -1.14 3.26 -2.71
C VAL A 65 -2.33 2.85 -3.56
N LEU A 66 -3.52 3.35 -3.22
CA LEU A 66 -4.71 3.18 -4.07
C LEU A 66 -4.70 4.25 -5.15
N ARG A 67 -4.95 3.84 -6.40
CA ARG A 67 -5.01 4.74 -7.54
C ARG A 67 -6.31 4.59 -8.31
N GLU A 68 -6.75 5.72 -8.83
CA GLU A 68 -7.88 5.84 -9.74
C GLU A 68 -7.46 6.74 -10.89
N GLU A 69 -7.57 6.23 -12.12
CA GLU A 69 -7.13 6.94 -13.33
C GLU A 69 -5.68 7.45 -13.24
N GLY A 70 -4.80 6.65 -12.63
CA GLY A 70 -3.38 6.97 -12.43
C GLY A 70 -3.08 7.99 -11.33
N ARG A 71 -4.10 8.53 -10.65
CA ARG A 71 -3.94 9.50 -9.55
C ARG A 71 -4.01 8.79 -8.20
N VAL A 72 -3.19 9.24 -7.25
CA VAL A 72 -3.24 8.76 -5.87
C VAL A 72 -4.58 9.14 -5.26
N ARG A 73 -5.36 8.14 -4.85
CA ARG A 73 -6.64 8.35 -4.19
C ARG A 73 -6.49 8.38 -2.68
N GLU A 74 -5.73 7.42 -2.13
CA GLU A 74 -5.44 7.31 -0.70
C GLU A 74 -4.23 6.40 -0.46
N VAL A 75 -3.57 6.55 0.68
CA VAL A 75 -2.47 5.69 1.14
C VAL A 75 -2.82 5.01 2.46
N PHE A 76 -2.67 3.68 2.51
CA PHE A 76 -2.94 2.87 3.70
C PHE A 76 -1.70 2.15 4.19
N THR A 77 -1.63 1.91 5.50
CA THR A 77 -0.53 1.19 6.14
C THR A 77 -0.92 -0.15 6.75
N ASP A 78 -2.20 -0.48 6.74
CA ASP A 78 -2.73 -1.79 7.10
C ASP A 78 -4.05 -2.08 6.36
N HIS A 79 -4.42 -3.36 6.30
CA HIS A 79 -5.63 -3.78 5.60
C HIS A 79 -6.92 -3.32 6.30
N GLY A 80 -6.88 -3.04 7.61
CA GLY A 80 -8.03 -2.57 8.36
C GLY A 80 -8.38 -1.13 8.01
N GLU A 81 -7.39 -0.27 7.76
CA GLU A 81 -7.61 1.07 7.21
C GLU A 81 -8.28 1.02 5.84
N LEU A 82 -7.79 0.16 4.95
CA LEU A 82 -8.39 -0.04 3.63
C LEU A 82 -9.84 -0.53 3.75
N ASP A 83 -10.10 -1.54 4.58
CA ASP A 83 -11.45 -2.09 4.77
C ASP A 83 -12.44 -1.05 5.29
N ARG A 84 -12.04 -0.26 6.31
CA ARG A 84 -12.86 0.85 6.83
C ARG A 84 -13.13 1.90 5.75
N TRP A 85 -12.11 2.25 4.96
CA TRP A 85 -12.25 3.20 3.88
C TRP A 85 -13.24 2.71 2.82
N LEU A 86 -13.11 1.47 2.36
CA LEU A 86 -14.01 0.86 1.38
C LEU A 86 -15.46 0.86 1.86
N ARG A 87 -15.70 0.47 3.13
CA ARG A 87 -17.04 0.50 3.72
C ARG A 87 -17.65 1.89 3.82
N SER A 88 -16.84 2.93 3.99
CA SER A 88 -17.33 4.33 4.02
C SER A 88 -17.72 4.89 2.65
N ARG A 89 -17.43 4.14 1.57
CA ARG A 89 -17.75 4.50 0.18
C ARG A 89 -18.89 3.66 -0.40
N ALA A 90 -19.31 2.61 0.29
CA ALA A 90 -20.47 1.79 -0.05
C ALA A 90 -21.76 2.45 0.43
#